data_AF-A0A6P7H8X7-F1
#
_entry.id   AF-A0A6P7H8X7-F1
#
_cell.length_a   1.000
_cell.length_b   1.000
_cell.length_c   1.000
_cell.angle_alpha   90.00
_cell.angle_beta   90.00
_cell.angle_gamma   90.00
#
_symmetry.space_group_name_H-M   'P 1'
#
loop_
_entity.id
_entity.type
_entity.pdbx_description
1 polymer ?
#
loop_
_entity_poly.entity_id
_entity_poly.type
_entity_poly.pdbx_seq_one_letter_code
_entity_poly.pdbx_strand_id
1 'polypeptide(L)'
;MLISNASVTVPNATIPLPAISASDKELLKMAVGECVEYLFVSGIQNKQGVLDVKDILGPRGNTILIVVKIDTEIAVENIDEIIKTADGILIDADRLVIELPKEKVFLIQKSIAAKCNLAGTQSF
;
A
#
# COMPACT_ATOMS: atom_id res chain seq x y z
N MET A 1 7.74 25.89 7.95
CA MET A 1 8.11 26.42 6.62
C MET A 1 7.58 25.43 5.59
N LEU A 2 6.75 25.87 4.63
CA LEU A 2 6.27 25.02 3.55
C LEU A 2 7.25 25.12 2.37
N ILE A 3 7.49 24.00 1.69
CA ILE A 3 8.36 23.90 0.51
C ILE A 3 7.52 23.53 -0.72
N SER A 4 8.02 23.82 -1.91
CA SER A 4 7.38 23.42 -3.17
C SER A 4 7.18 21.90 -3.22
N ASN A 5 6.02 21.45 -3.71
CA ASN A 5 5.60 20.04 -3.78
C ASN A 5 5.49 19.33 -2.41
N ALA A 6 5.31 20.08 -1.32
CA ALA A 6 4.97 19.47 -0.03
C ALA A 6 3.64 18.69 -0.13
N SER A 7 3.63 17.48 0.41
CA SER A 7 2.42 16.66 0.51
C SER A 7 1.38 17.32 1.42
N VAL A 8 0.11 17.21 1.06
CA VAL A 8 -1.03 17.73 1.82
C VAL A 8 -2.00 16.58 2.09
N THR A 9 -2.45 16.48 3.33
CA THR A 9 -3.49 15.55 3.75
C THR A 9 -4.76 16.33 4.06
N VAL A 10 -5.92 15.83 3.64
CA VAL A 10 -7.23 16.46 3.87
C VAL A 10 -8.04 15.56 4.81
N PRO A 11 -8.03 15.82 6.12
CA PRO A 11 -8.72 14.97 7.09
C PRO A 11 -10.23 14.96 6.81
N ASN A 12 -10.85 13.79 7.00
CA ASN A 12 -12.30 13.59 6.86
C ASN A 12 -12.87 13.86 5.46
N ALA A 13 -12.04 13.87 4.41
CA ALA A 13 -12.50 14.04 3.04
C ALA A 13 -12.20 12.79 2.20
N THR A 14 -13.24 12.22 1.59
CA THR A 14 -13.07 11.20 0.54
C THR A 14 -12.65 11.90 -0.74
N ILE A 15 -11.41 11.71 -1.16
CA ILE A 15 -10.92 12.24 -2.44
C ILE A 15 -11.02 11.11 -3.48
N PRO A 16 -11.86 11.25 -4.53
CA PRO A 16 -12.03 10.23 -5.54
C PRO A 16 -10.85 10.26 -6.54
N LEU A 17 -9.67 9.87 -6.07
CA LEU A 17 -8.50 9.68 -6.91
C LEU A 17 -8.42 8.22 -7.36
N PRO A 18 -7.94 7.94 -8.58
CA PRO A 18 -7.62 6.59 -8.97
C PRO A 18 -6.51 6.04 -8.05
N ALA A 19 -6.62 4.77 -7.68
CA ALA A 19 -5.61 4.11 -6.85
C ALA A 19 -4.22 4.08 -7.52
N ILE A 20 -4.17 4.16 -8.85
CA ILE A 20 -2.95 4.14 -9.67
C ILE A 20 -3.02 5.29 -10.68
N SER A 21 -2.08 6.22 -10.59
CA SER A 21 -1.99 7.36 -11.49
C SER A 21 -1.45 6.98 -12.88
N ALA A 22 -1.51 7.89 -13.84
CA ALA A 22 -0.93 7.66 -15.16
C ALA A 22 0.60 7.47 -15.10
N SER A 23 1.29 8.26 -14.26
CA SER A 23 2.73 8.12 -14.03
C SER A 23 3.08 6.79 -13.36
N ASP A 24 2.26 6.31 -12.42
CA ASP A 24 2.50 5.01 -11.78
C ASP A 24 2.41 3.87 -12.80
N LYS A 25 1.45 3.93 -13.74
CA LYS A 25 1.33 2.93 -14.81
C LYS A 25 2.57 2.87 -15.70
N GLU A 26 3.21 3.99 -15.98
CA GLU A 26 4.46 4.02 -16.75
C GLU A 26 5.61 3.41 -15.95
N LEU A 27 5.73 3.76 -14.67
CA LEU A 27 6.74 3.19 -13.77
C LEU A 27 6.58 1.67 -13.59
N LEU A 28 5.35 1.19 -13.42
CA LEU A 28 5.07 -0.25 -13.31
C LEU A 28 5.48 -1.01 -14.58
N LYS A 29 5.21 -0.44 -15.76
CA LYS A 29 5.63 -1.04 -17.05
C LYS A 29 7.14 -1.06 -17.20
N MET A 30 7.84 -0.03 -16.70
CA MET A 30 9.30 0.01 -16.70
C MET A 30 9.89 -1.02 -15.73
N ALA A 31 9.29 -1.19 -14.53
CA ALA A 31 9.77 -2.11 -13.51
C ALA A 31 9.87 -3.56 -14.02
N VAL A 32 8.96 -3.98 -14.90
CA VAL A 32 8.99 -5.30 -15.55
C VAL A 32 10.27 -5.53 -16.37
N GLY A 33 10.88 -4.47 -16.92
CA GLY A 33 12.13 -4.54 -17.68
C GLY A 33 13.40 -4.53 -16.83
N GLU A 34 13.31 -4.10 -15.57
CA GLU A 34 14.46 -3.85 -14.69
C GLU A 34 14.80 -5.02 -13.76
N CYS A 35 14.16 -6.19 -13.93
CA CYS A 35 14.40 -7.40 -13.14
C CYS A 35 14.30 -7.20 -11.61
N VAL A 36 13.35 -6.36 -11.17
CA VAL A 36 13.11 -6.15 -9.73
C VAL A 36 12.42 -7.36 -9.09
N GLU A 37 12.79 -7.67 -7.85
CA GLU A 37 12.18 -8.78 -7.09
C GLU A 37 10.97 -8.33 -6.26
N TYR A 38 11.03 -7.12 -5.70
CA TYR A 38 9.99 -6.55 -4.85
C TYR A 38 9.54 -5.20 -5.39
N LEU A 39 8.23 -4.97 -5.33
CA LEU A 39 7.61 -3.70 -5.62
C LEU A 39 6.80 -3.24 -4.41
N PHE A 40 7.21 -2.12 -3.82
CA PHE A 40 6.50 -1.48 -2.72
C PHE A 40 5.48 -0.48 -3.26
N VAL A 41 4.19 -0.72 -3.03
CA VAL A 41 3.11 0.12 -3.55
C VAL A 41 2.36 0.83 -2.42
N SER A 42 2.29 2.16 -2.51
CA SER A 42 1.52 3.02 -1.59
C SER A 42 0.16 3.39 -2.18
N GLY A 43 -0.77 3.85 -1.35
CA GLY A 43 -2.08 4.34 -1.82
C GLY A 43 -3.08 3.25 -2.21
N ILE A 44 -2.74 1.97 -2.00
CA ILE A 44 -3.67 0.86 -2.16
C ILE A 44 -4.57 0.78 -0.92
N GLN A 45 -5.87 0.87 -1.13
CA GLN A 45 -6.87 0.93 -0.05
C GLN A 45 -7.73 -0.32 0.08
N ASN A 46 -7.68 -1.21 -0.91
CA ASN A 46 -8.53 -2.40 -0.99
C ASN A 46 -7.89 -3.47 -1.87
N LYS A 47 -8.51 -4.65 -1.91
CA LYS A 47 -8.10 -5.78 -2.75
C LYS A 47 -7.99 -5.41 -4.23
N GLN A 48 -8.93 -4.62 -4.75
CA GLN A 48 -8.98 -4.28 -6.18
C GLN A 48 -7.72 -3.52 -6.60
N GLY A 49 -7.24 -2.59 -5.78
CA GLY A 49 -6.00 -1.86 -6.07
C GLY A 49 -4.78 -2.79 -6.21
N VAL A 50 -4.68 -3.86 -5.40
CA VAL A 50 -3.61 -4.87 -5.55
C VAL A 50 -3.74 -5.61 -6.88
N LEU A 51 -4.96 -6.00 -7.25
CA LEU A 51 -5.23 -6.68 -8.51
C LEU A 51 -4.93 -5.79 -9.73
N ASP A 52 -5.24 -4.49 -9.64
CA ASP A 52 -4.95 -3.53 -10.70
C ASP A 52 -3.43 -3.41 -10.93
N VAL A 53 -2.62 -3.40 -9.87
CA VAL A 53 -1.15 -3.44 -10.00
C VAL A 53 -0.70 -4.73 -10.70
N LYS A 54 -1.23 -5.89 -10.28
CA LYS A 54 -0.90 -7.19 -10.91
C LYS A 54 -1.28 -7.21 -12.40
N ASP A 55 -2.44 -6.64 -12.76
CA ASP A 55 -2.89 -6.56 -14.16
C ASP A 55 -1.99 -5.66 -15.01
N ILE A 56 -1.57 -4.51 -14.49
CA ILE A 56 -0.67 -3.58 -15.20
C ILE A 56 0.71 -4.20 -15.42
N LEU A 57 1.24 -4.92 -14.43
CA LEU A 57 2.50 -5.66 -14.55
C LEU A 57 2.39 -6.80 -15.59
N GLY A 58 1.20 -7.38 -15.71
CA GLY A 58 0.88 -8.44 -16.65
C GLY A 58 1.71 -9.71 -16.43
N PRO A 59 1.67 -10.67 -17.37
CA PRO A 59 2.29 -11.97 -17.20
C PRO A 59 3.82 -11.93 -16.96
N ARG A 60 4.48 -10.88 -17.47
CA ARG A 60 5.93 -10.71 -17.34
C ARG A 60 6.35 -10.24 -15.94
N GLY A 61 5.45 -9.56 -15.22
CA GLY A 61 5.70 -9.14 -13.83
C GLY A 61 5.15 -10.10 -12.78
N ASN A 62 4.65 -11.28 -13.16
CA ASN A 62 4.11 -12.28 -12.22
C ASN A 62 5.12 -12.79 -11.18
N THR A 63 6.41 -12.62 -11.45
CA THR A 63 7.49 -13.00 -10.52
C THR A 63 7.84 -11.88 -9.54
N ILE A 64 7.31 -10.66 -9.74
CA ILE A 64 7.56 -9.52 -8.87
C ILE A 64 6.62 -9.61 -7.67
N LEU A 65 7.20 -9.59 -6.47
CA LEU A 65 6.43 -9.65 -5.22
C LEU A 65 5.90 -8.25 -4.88
N ILE A 66 4.59 -8.14 -4.70
CA ILE A 66 3.92 -6.88 -4.38
C ILE A 66 3.79 -6.74 -2.87
N VAL A 67 4.50 -5.75 -2.33
CA VAL A 67 4.41 -5.36 -0.92
C VAL A 67 3.54 -4.12 -0.81
N VAL A 68 2.38 -4.24 -0.18
CA VAL A 68 1.47 -3.11 -0.01
C VAL A 68 1.83 -2.33 1.24
N LYS A 69 2.03 -1.03 1.07
CA LYS A 69 2.32 -0.10 2.15
C LYS A 69 1.02 0.41 2.76
N ILE A 70 0.75 0.03 4.01
CA ILE A 70 -0.46 0.37 4.75
C ILE A 70 -0.26 1.71 5.44
N ASP A 71 -0.95 2.71 4.90
CA ASP A 71 -0.59 4.09 5.13
C ASP A 71 -1.82 5.04 5.14
N THR A 72 -3.03 4.49 5.10
CA THR A 72 -4.32 5.20 5.25
C THR A 72 -5.23 4.47 6.22
N GLU A 73 -6.18 5.18 6.83
CA GLU A 73 -7.24 4.55 7.65
C GLU A 73 -8.03 3.51 6.86
N ILE A 74 -8.40 3.81 5.61
CA ILE A 74 -9.15 2.90 4.74
C ILE A 74 -8.39 1.59 4.48
N ALA A 75 -7.08 1.66 4.26
CA ALA A 75 -6.25 0.46 4.10
C ALA A 75 -6.17 -0.38 5.39
N VAL A 76 -6.20 0.27 6.56
CA VAL A 76 -6.25 -0.42 7.86
C VAL A 76 -7.59 -1.14 8.04
N GLU A 77 -8.71 -0.52 7.65
CA GLU A 77 -10.04 -1.13 7.69
C GLU A 77 -10.14 -2.35 6.77
N ASN A 78 -9.59 -2.25 5.56
CA ASN A 78 -9.59 -3.33 4.55
C ASN A 78 -8.40 -4.29 4.66
N ILE A 79 -7.66 -4.28 5.77
CA ILE A 79 -6.39 -5.00 5.86
C ILE A 79 -6.51 -6.49 5.56
N ASP A 80 -7.61 -7.13 5.95
CA ASP A 80 -7.79 -8.58 5.80
C ASP A 80 -7.89 -9.02 4.34
N GLU A 81 -8.45 -8.20 3.46
CA GLU A 81 -8.52 -8.49 2.02
C GLU A 81 -7.23 -8.12 1.28
N ILE A 82 -6.51 -7.10 1.77
CA ILE A 82 -5.19 -6.71 1.24
C ILE A 82 -4.18 -7.81 1.57
N ILE A 83 -4.12 -8.29 2.82
CA ILE A 83 -3.24 -9.40 3.25
C ILE A 83 -3.43 -10.65 2.38
N LYS A 84 -4.68 -10.97 2.01
CA LYS A 84 -5.01 -12.15 1.19
C LYS A 84 -4.55 -12.04 -0.26
N THR A 85 -4.25 -10.84 -0.74
CA THR A 85 -4.02 -10.57 -2.17
C THR A 85 -2.59 -10.12 -2.44
N ALA A 86 -1.98 -9.40 -1.49
CA ALA A 86 -0.61 -8.94 -1.55
C ALA A 86 0.38 -10.05 -1.15
N ASP A 87 1.62 -9.93 -1.63
CA ASP A 87 2.69 -10.88 -1.32
C ASP A 87 3.43 -10.48 -0.02
N GLY A 88 3.32 -9.20 0.36
CA GLY A 88 3.75 -8.70 1.66
C GLY A 88 3.03 -7.42 2.08
N ILE A 89 3.22 -7.03 3.33
CA ILE A 89 2.65 -5.82 3.93
C ILE A 89 3.76 -4.99 4.57
N LEU A 90 3.84 -3.70 4.28
CA LEU A 90 4.72 -2.75 4.97
C LEU A 90 3.85 -1.79 5.81
N ILE A 91 4.10 -1.69 7.11
CA ILE A 91 3.27 -0.83 7.97
C ILE A 91 3.92 0.55 8.08
N ASP A 92 3.36 1.58 7.44
CA ASP A 92 3.89 2.94 7.52
C ASP A 92 3.32 3.70 8.72
N ALA A 93 3.96 3.50 9.87
CA ALA A 93 3.61 4.18 11.10
C ALA A 93 3.64 5.72 10.97
N ASP A 94 4.61 6.26 10.23
CA ASP A 94 4.84 7.71 10.12
C ASP A 94 3.73 8.39 9.32
N ARG A 95 3.18 7.72 8.30
CA ARG A 95 2.00 8.23 7.59
C ARG A 95 0.71 7.97 8.36
N LEU A 96 0.58 6.82 9.03
CA LEU A 96 -0.63 6.51 9.80
C LEU A 96 -0.89 7.50 10.94
N VAL A 97 0.14 8.07 11.58
CA VAL A 97 -0.05 9.12 12.61
C VAL A 97 -0.58 10.45 12.05
N ILE A 98 -0.56 10.65 10.73
CA ILE A 98 -1.15 11.83 10.07
C ILE A 98 -2.67 11.63 9.89
N GLU A 99 -3.10 10.40 9.63
CA GLU A 99 -4.50 10.02 9.38
C GLU A 99 -5.24 9.64 10.68
N LEU A 100 -4.54 9.02 11.63
CA LEU A 100 -5.11 8.39 12.83
C LEU A 100 -4.53 8.96 14.13
N PRO A 101 -5.28 8.88 15.25
CA PRO A 101 -4.74 9.22 16.56
C PRO A 101 -3.48 8.42 16.88
N LYS A 102 -2.40 9.12 17.23
CA LYS A 102 -1.07 8.54 17.47
C LYS A 102 -1.09 7.41 18.51
N GLU A 103 -1.95 7.51 19.51
CA GLU A 103 -2.11 6.54 20.60
C GLU A 103 -2.65 5.19 20.09
N LYS A 104 -3.38 5.19 18.97
CA LYS A 104 -3.93 3.98 18.35
C LYS A 104 -2.94 3.28 17.42
N VAL A 105 -2.00 4.02 16.82
CA VAL A 105 -1.12 3.51 15.75
C VAL A 105 -0.27 2.33 16.22
N PHE A 106 0.21 2.34 17.48
CA PHE A 106 0.95 1.20 18.04
C PHE A 106 0.12 -0.10 18.07
N LEU A 107 -1.14 0.00 18.51
CA LEU A 107 -2.04 -1.17 18.57
C LEU A 107 -2.38 -1.66 17.16
N ILE A 108 -2.59 -0.75 16.22
CA ILE A 108 -2.85 -1.07 14.81
C ILE A 108 -1.67 -1.83 14.21
N GLN A 109 -0.44 -1.34 14.38
CA GLN A 109 0.76 -2.04 13.90
C GLN A 109 0.84 -3.48 14.42
N LYS A 110 0.61 -3.69 15.73
CA LYS A 110 0.63 -5.03 16.33
C LYS A 110 -0.50 -5.92 15.80
N SER A 111 -1.70 -5.37 15.62
CA SER A 111 -2.84 -6.09 15.06
C SER A 111 -2.57 -6.55 13.62
N ILE A 112 -2.05 -5.65 12.77
CA ILE A 112 -1.71 -5.96 11.38
C ILE A 112 -0.62 -7.03 11.31
N ALA A 113 0.46 -6.88 12.08
CA ALA A 113 1.54 -7.88 12.13
C ALA A 113 1.03 -9.26 12.58
N ALA A 114 0.15 -9.31 13.59
CA ALA A 114 -0.46 -10.57 14.04
C ALA A 114 -1.33 -11.21 12.95
N LYS A 115 -2.13 -10.41 12.24
CA LYS A 115 -2.95 -10.88 11.10
C LYS A 115 -2.08 -11.41 9.96
N CYS A 116 -0.98 -10.74 9.64
CA CYS A 116 -0.02 -11.19 8.62
C CYS A 116 0.59 -12.54 9.00
N ASN A 117 1.04 -12.69 10.25
CA ASN A 117 1.58 -13.95 10.77
C ASN A 117 0.57 -15.10 10.69
N LEU A 118 -0.69 -14.86 11.03
CA LEU A 118 -1.76 -15.86 10.93
C LEU A 118 -2.05 -16.27 9.49
N ALA A 119 -1.91 -15.35 8.54
CA ALA A 119 -2.10 -15.61 7.11
C ALA A 119 -0.86 -16.21 6.44
N GLY A 120 0.30 -16.21 7.10
CA GLY A 120 1.57 -16.58 6.48
C GLY A 120 2.12 -15.52 5.51
N THR A 121 1.63 -14.28 5.61
CA THR A 121 2.07 -13.15 4.79
C THR A 121 3.22 -12.42 5.49
N GLN A 122 4.29 -12.09 4.77
CA GLN A 122 5.40 -11.35 5.34
C GLN A 122 4.99 -9.89 5.64
N SER A 123 5.17 -9.46 6.90
CA SER A 123 5.04 -8.05 7.29
C SER A 123 6.39 -7.41 7.57
N PHE A 124 6.56 -6.16 7.13
CA PHE A 124 7.72 -5.29 7.33
C PHE A 124 7.39 -4.15 8.29
#